data_AF-A0A8J4VGH8-F1
#
_entry.id   AF-A0A8J4VGH8-F1
#
_cell.length_a   1.000
_cell.length_b   1.000
_cell.length_c   1.000
_cell.angle_alpha   90.00
_cell.angle_beta   90.00
_cell.angle_gamma   90.00
#
_symmetry.space_group_name_H-M   'P 1'
#
loop_
_entity.id
_entity.type
_entity.pdbx_description
1 polymer ?
#
loop_
_entity_poly.entity_id
_entity_poly.type
_entity_poly.pdbx_seq_one_letter_code
_entity_poly.pdbx_strand_id
1 'polypeptide(L)'
;MLQFLQGLLCNLGSVARQELILLPTSGSSSTNNNQDLECPIPENGGVDAMNQRTKKCICILRSIFVLVCVFSVLLDPLFFYLPLINESKKCIGIDKTLWTTALALRSVTDFFYLLHICFQIRTCYKEGKPPKDENAGACRRAWRCFWPYFLFLIDILAILPVPQVVIPITVSEMRSKKRSSNKVKFLNSALLFQYGPRILQIYMSWKKLIRSAEHVDRTLWVKAILNFFLYILAGHVLGAFWYFFSAQRLAACWHIACQNHNGCVQLQSSFNCDHSFGNLSFISDICPINPPNSTTFDFGIFGESLQSGTLESEDFPQKLFFSFWWGMRNLWLAHFILFITP
;
A
#
# COMPACT_ATOMS: atom_id res chain seq x y z
N MET A 1 -10.16 -4.67 10.19
CA MET A 1 -9.51 -4.21 8.93
C MET A 1 -10.20 -2.96 8.39
N LEU A 2 -11.48 -3.03 8.00
CA LEU A 2 -12.27 -1.84 7.62
C LEU A 2 -12.29 -0.77 8.72
N GLN A 3 -12.48 -1.17 9.98
CA GLN A 3 -12.43 -0.26 11.15
C GLN A 3 -11.03 0.30 11.47
N PHE A 4 -9.96 -0.42 11.14
CA PHE A 4 -8.58 0.03 11.38
C PHE A 4 -8.14 1.00 10.28
N LEU A 5 -8.48 0.71 9.02
CA LEU A 5 -8.34 1.63 7.88
C LEU A 5 -9.27 2.85 8.02
N GLN A 6 -10.50 2.69 8.51
CA GLN A 6 -11.40 3.80 8.86
C GLN A 6 -10.83 4.66 9.99
N GLY A 7 -10.29 4.05 11.06
CA GLY A 7 -9.66 4.80 12.14
C GLY A 7 -8.42 5.58 11.69
N LEU A 8 -7.62 5.02 10.77
CA LEU A 8 -6.44 5.67 10.21
C LEU A 8 -6.81 6.80 9.24
N LEU A 9 -7.77 6.57 8.34
CA LEU A 9 -8.28 7.55 7.37
C LEU A 9 -9.08 8.67 8.05
N CYS A 10 -9.85 8.36 9.10
CA CYS A 10 -10.63 9.33 9.88
C CYS A 10 -9.71 10.23 10.74
N ASN A 11 -8.65 9.67 11.35
CA ASN A 11 -7.64 10.48 12.04
C ASN A 11 -6.82 11.35 11.06
N LEU A 12 -6.46 10.83 9.89
CA LEU A 12 -5.77 11.63 8.85
C LEU A 12 -6.66 12.75 8.30
N GLY A 13 -7.97 12.50 8.11
CA GLY A 13 -8.95 13.51 7.71
C GLY A 13 -9.28 14.53 8.81
N SER A 14 -9.29 14.11 10.07
CA SER A 14 -9.50 14.99 11.25
C SER A 14 -8.32 15.95 11.44
N VAL A 15 -7.09 15.45 11.33
CA VAL A 15 -5.87 16.28 11.38
C VAL A 15 -5.82 17.28 10.21
N ALA A 16 -6.30 16.91 9.02
CA ALA A 16 -6.42 17.82 7.88
C ALA A 16 -7.52 18.88 8.07
N ARG A 17 -8.61 18.56 8.78
CA ARG A 17 -9.73 19.46 9.08
C ARG A 17 -9.38 20.48 10.17
N GLN A 18 -8.60 20.08 11.19
CA GLN A 18 -8.16 20.98 12.26
C GLN A 18 -7.20 22.08 11.75
N GLU A 19 -6.41 21.77 10.72
CA GLU A 19 -5.52 22.73 10.03
C GLU A 19 -6.25 23.61 9.00
N LEU A 20 -7.52 23.32 8.68
CA LEU A 20 -8.36 24.09 7.75
C LEU A 20 -9.03 25.31 8.43
N ILE A 21 -9.15 25.30 9.76
CA ILE A 21 -9.88 26.31 10.55
C ILE A 21 -8.99 27.51 10.93
N LEU A 22 -7.66 27.43 10.70
CA LEU A 22 -6.68 28.41 11.20
C LEU A 22 -6.06 29.35 10.15
N LEU A 23 -6.65 29.53 8.97
CA LEU A 23 -6.14 30.53 8.00
C LEU A 23 -6.83 31.90 8.17
N PRO A 24 -6.05 33.00 8.32
CA PRO A 24 -6.58 34.35 8.18
C PRO A 24 -6.85 34.66 6.71
N THR A 25 -7.99 35.29 6.44
CA THR A 25 -8.40 35.76 5.12
C THR A 25 -7.65 37.05 4.75
N SER A 26 -6.96 37.09 3.62
CA SER A 26 -6.68 38.37 2.95
C SER A 26 -6.46 38.21 1.44
N GLY A 27 -7.33 38.89 0.67
CA GLY A 27 -7.00 39.75 -0.47
C GLY A 27 -6.37 39.15 -1.73
N SER A 28 -7.17 39.03 -2.78
CA SER A 28 -6.79 38.75 -4.17
C SER A 28 -5.86 39.80 -4.81
N SER A 29 -4.94 39.37 -5.67
CA SER A 29 -4.65 40.07 -6.93
C SER A 29 -4.03 39.12 -7.96
N SER A 30 -4.55 39.20 -9.18
CA SER A 30 -4.28 38.37 -10.36
C SER A 30 -3.09 38.86 -11.18
N THR A 31 -2.24 37.94 -11.70
CA THR A 31 -1.78 37.98 -13.12
C THR A 31 -1.05 36.71 -13.58
N ASN A 32 -1.57 36.12 -14.66
CA ASN A 32 -1.00 35.38 -15.80
C ASN A 32 0.27 34.49 -15.71
N ASN A 33 0.02 33.19 -15.92
CA ASN A 33 0.62 32.25 -16.90
C ASN A 33 2.12 32.35 -17.23
N ASN A 34 2.90 31.42 -16.65
CA ASN A 34 3.63 30.40 -17.39
C ASN A 34 3.80 29.16 -16.51
N GLN A 35 3.44 28.00 -17.06
CA GLN A 35 3.50 26.71 -16.39
C GLN A 35 4.92 26.16 -16.47
N ASP A 36 5.68 26.30 -15.39
CA ASP A 36 6.79 25.43 -15.07
C ASP A 36 6.87 25.25 -13.54
N LEU A 37 7.20 24.05 -13.09
CA LEU A 37 7.27 23.66 -11.68
C LEU A 37 8.48 24.32 -11.00
N GLU A 38 8.43 25.63 -10.77
CA GLU A 38 9.58 26.40 -10.29
C GLU A 38 9.70 26.37 -8.76
N CYS A 39 10.82 25.86 -8.25
CA CYS A 39 11.21 25.91 -6.83
C CYS A 39 11.61 27.36 -6.46
N PRO A 40 11.21 27.90 -5.30
CA PRO A 40 11.63 29.24 -4.91
C PRO A 40 13.14 29.30 -4.62
N ILE A 41 13.81 30.33 -5.15
CA ILE A 41 15.23 30.61 -4.95
C ILE A 41 15.33 31.89 -4.11
N PRO A 42 15.93 31.87 -2.91
CA PRO A 42 16.22 33.11 -2.21
C PRO A 42 17.37 33.82 -2.93
N GLU A 43 17.09 35.01 -3.45
CA GLU A 43 18.11 35.94 -3.96
C GLU A 43 18.88 36.53 -2.77
N ASN A 44 20.17 36.25 -2.68
CA ASN A 44 21.16 37.17 -2.14
C ASN A 44 22.54 36.73 -2.63
N GLY A 45 23.26 37.69 -3.20
CA GLY A 45 24.29 37.47 -4.20
C GLY A 45 25.65 37.00 -3.69
N GLY A 46 26.44 36.51 -4.64
CA GLY A 46 27.88 36.67 -4.67
C GLY A 46 28.73 35.40 -4.74
N VAL A 47 28.20 34.17 -4.91
CA VAL A 47 28.98 32.95 -5.22
C VAL A 47 28.08 31.92 -5.97
N ASP A 48 27.44 32.34 -7.07
CA ASP A 48 26.08 31.82 -7.33
C ASP A 48 25.92 30.78 -8.45
N ALA A 49 26.79 30.69 -9.45
CA ALA A 49 26.52 29.78 -10.58
C ALA A 49 26.66 28.28 -10.23
N MET A 50 27.70 27.90 -9.45
CA MET A 50 27.91 26.50 -9.02
C MET A 50 26.94 26.09 -7.90
N ASN A 51 26.58 27.04 -7.03
CA ASN A 51 25.60 26.85 -5.96
C ASN A 51 24.17 26.75 -6.50
N GLN A 52 23.80 27.51 -7.53
CA GLN A 52 22.48 27.52 -8.14
C GLN A 52 22.21 26.27 -8.99
N ARG A 53 23.20 25.77 -9.76
CA ARG A 53 23.10 24.45 -10.43
C ARG A 53 22.93 23.33 -9.42
N THR A 54 23.69 23.37 -8.31
CA THR A 54 23.60 22.38 -7.24
C THR A 54 22.23 22.40 -6.54
N LYS A 55 21.70 23.60 -6.22
CA LYS A 55 20.34 23.77 -5.67
C LYS A 55 19.24 23.28 -6.62
N LYS A 56 19.36 23.57 -7.92
CA LYS A 56 18.41 23.11 -8.95
C LYS A 56 18.42 21.59 -9.10
N CYS A 57 19.61 20.97 -9.12
CA CYS A 57 19.75 19.51 -9.10
C CYS A 57 19.12 18.90 -7.85
N ILE A 58 19.35 19.46 -6.66
CA ILE A 58 18.76 18.95 -5.40
C ILE A 58 17.22 19.03 -5.42
N CYS A 59 16.63 20.12 -5.94
CA CYS A 59 15.18 20.24 -6.09
C CYS A 59 14.63 19.16 -7.06
N ILE A 60 15.27 18.95 -8.22
CA ILE A 60 14.85 17.94 -9.20
C ILE A 60 14.92 16.52 -8.61
N LEU A 61 16.03 16.16 -7.94
CA LEU A 61 16.16 14.85 -7.30
C LEU A 61 15.07 14.59 -6.25
N ARG A 62 14.66 15.64 -5.52
CA ARG A 62 13.62 15.54 -4.49
C ARG A 62 12.23 15.34 -5.09
N SER A 63 11.93 15.99 -6.21
CA SER A 63 10.67 15.76 -6.95
C SER A 63 10.63 14.36 -7.57
N ILE A 64 11.74 13.90 -8.15
CA ILE A 64 11.87 12.52 -8.67
C ILE A 64 11.67 11.51 -7.54
N PHE A 65 12.28 11.74 -6.37
CA PHE A 65 12.11 10.87 -5.21
C PHE A 65 10.64 10.74 -4.81
N VAL A 66 9.89 11.83 -4.77
CA VAL A 66 8.46 11.80 -4.41
C VAL A 66 7.65 11.00 -5.42
N LEU A 67 7.94 11.15 -6.71
CA LEU A 67 7.32 10.32 -7.75
C LEU A 67 7.67 8.83 -7.55
N VAL A 68 8.93 8.51 -7.28
CA VAL A 68 9.35 7.14 -6.97
C VAL A 68 8.62 6.58 -5.75
N CYS A 69 8.41 7.38 -4.70
CA CYS A 69 7.63 6.97 -3.53
C CYS A 69 6.18 6.63 -3.88
N VAL A 70 5.53 7.49 -4.67
CA VAL A 70 4.16 7.29 -5.16
C VAL A 70 4.07 5.98 -5.94
N PHE A 71 4.96 5.78 -6.92
CA PHE A 71 5.00 4.54 -7.70
C PHE A 71 5.27 3.32 -6.82
N SER A 72 6.23 3.41 -5.89
CA SER A 72 6.59 2.28 -5.03
C SER A 72 5.41 1.77 -4.21
N VAL A 73 4.57 2.65 -3.69
CA VAL A 73 3.41 2.24 -2.88
C VAL A 73 2.24 1.76 -3.75
N LEU A 74 2.12 2.25 -5.00
CA LEU A 74 1.17 1.69 -5.98
C LEU A 74 1.57 0.28 -6.45
N LEU A 75 2.85 -0.07 -6.41
CA LEU A 75 3.33 -1.40 -6.81
C LEU A 75 3.14 -2.46 -5.72
N ASP A 76 3.08 -2.07 -4.45
CA ASP A 76 2.97 -3.01 -3.33
C ASP A 76 1.71 -3.92 -3.39
N PRO A 77 0.53 -3.44 -3.80
CA PRO A 77 -0.65 -4.29 -3.88
C PRO A 77 -0.60 -5.32 -5.03
N LEU A 78 0.32 -5.18 -6.00
CA LEU A 78 0.47 -6.14 -7.10
C LEU A 78 0.72 -7.57 -6.60
N PHE A 79 1.46 -7.71 -5.49
CA PHE A 79 1.73 -9.02 -4.90
C PHE A 79 0.44 -9.72 -4.42
N PHE A 80 -0.60 -8.99 -4.04
CA PHE A 80 -1.86 -9.61 -3.62
C PHE A 80 -2.62 -10.31 -4.74
N TYR A 81 -2.35 -9.96 -6.00
CA TYR A 81 -2.97 -10.58 -7.18
C TYR A 81 -2.26 -11.85 -7.67
N LEU A 82 -1.20 -12.29 -6.99
CA LEU A 82 -0.43 -13.47 -7.36
C LEU A 82 -1.17 -14.81 -7.32
N PRO A 83 -2.08 -15.08 -6.35
CA PRO A 83 -2.79 -16.34 -6.34
C PRO A 83 -3.65 -16.47 -7.60
N LEU A 84 -3.45 -17.56 -8.32
CA LEU A 84 -4.26 -17.97 -9.46
C LEU A 84 -5.02 -19.22 -9.06
N ILE A 85 -6.34 -19.25 -9.26
CA ILE A 85 -7.16 -20.40 -8.94
C ILE A 85 -7.44 -21.17 -10.23
N ASN A 86 -7.30 -22.49 -10.18
CA ASN A 86 -7.77 -23.35 -11.24
C ASN A 86 -8.92 -24.20 -10.68
N GLU A 87 -10.16 -23.82 -11.01
CA GLU A 87 -11.35 -24.51 -10.52
C GLU A 87 -11.47 -25.92 -11.10
N SER A 88 -11.07 -26.12 -12.36
CA SER A 88 -11.16 -27.44 -13.02
C SER A 88 -10.31 -28.51 -12.33
N LYS A 89 -9.10 -28.14 -11.87
CA LYS A 89 -8.16 -29.02 -11.17
C LYS A 89 -8.22 -28.88 -9.65
N LYS A 90 -9.04 -27.95 -9.13
CA LYS A 90 -9.11 -27.55 -7.72
C LYS A 90 -7.72 -27.31 -7.12
N CYS A 91 -6.93 -26.47 -7.76
CA CYS A 91 -5.57 -26.15 -7.35
C CYS A 91 -5.27 -24.65 -7.38
N ILE A 92 -4.21 -24.25 -6.67
CA ILE A 92 -3.80 -22.85 -6.50
C ILE A 92 -2.44 -22.67 -7.16
N GLY A 93 -2.38 -21.90 -8.24
CA GLY A 93 -1.19 -21.44 -8.95
C GLY A 93 -0.65 -20.11 -8.43
N ILE A 94 0.52 -19.72 -8.94
CA ILE A 94 1.10 -18.39 -8.76
C ILE A 94 1.33 -17.87 -10.17
N ASP A 95 0.87 -16.66 -10.42
CA ASP A 95 1.19 -15.96 -11.65
C ASP A 95 2.68 -15.57 -11.65
N LYS A 96 3.49 -16.37 -12.36
CA LYS A 96 4.95 -16.20 -12.44
C LYS A 96 5.35 -14.93 -13.19
N THR A 97 4.53 -14.50 -14.15
CA THR A 97 4.78 -13.30 -14.94
C THR A 97 4.56 -12.07 -14.08
N LEU A 98 3.44 -12.01 -13.35
CA LEU A 98 3.16 -10.94 -12.40
C LEU A 98 4.17 -10.92 -11.26
N TRP A 99 4.54 -12.10 -10.72
CA TRP A 99 5.58 -12.25 -9.71
C TRP A 99 6.89 -11.58 -10.12
N THR A 100 7.42 -11.99 -11.28
CA THR A 100 8.70 -11.50 -11.77
C THR A 100 8.64 -10.01 -12.08
N THR A 101 7.54 -9.55 -12.69
CA THR A 101 7.33 -8.14 -13.04
C THR A 101 7.26 -7.26 -11.79
N ALA A 102 6.44 -7.64 -10.79
CA ALA A 102 6.32 -6.89 -9.54
C ALA A 102 7.64 -6.85 -8.75
N LEU A 103 8.38 -7.97 -8.73
CA LEU A 103 9.68 -8.04 -8.08
C LEU A 103 10.73 -7.15 -8.78
N ALA A 104 10.75 -7.15 -10.11
CA ALA A 104 11.64 -6.31 -10.89
C ALA A 104 11.34 -4.81 -10.68
N LEU A 105 10.06 -4.42 -10.80
CA LEU A 105 9.62 -3.05 -10.57
C LEU A 105 9.97 -2.59 -9.16
N ARG A 106 9.79 -3.45 -8.15
CA ARG A 106 10.12 -3.07 -6.78
C ARG A 106 11.63 -3.00 -6.51
N SER A 107 12.42 -3.86 -7.13
CA SER A 107 13.88 -3.78 -7.04
C SER A 107 14.40 -2.45 -7.59
N VAL A 108 13.80 -1.96 -8.68
CA VAL A 108 14.10 -0.63 -9.24
C VAL A 108 13.73 0.48 -8.25
N THR A 109 12.55 0.45 -7.64
CA THR A 109 12.17 1.50 -6.66
C THR A 109 13.02 1.46 -5.39
N ASP A 110 13.32 0.27 -4.86
CA ASP A 110 14.18 0.11 -3.69
C ASP A 110 15.59 0.66 -3.93
N PHE A 111 16.16 0.49 -5.13
CA PHE A 111 17.43 1.11 -5.49
C PHE A 111 17.39 2.64 -5.39
N PHE A 112 16.35 3.28 -5.93
CA PHE A 112 16.19 4.74 -5.81
C PHE A 112 15.99 5.20 -4.35
N TYR A 113 15.31 4.41 -3.52
CA TYR A 113 15.18 4.67 -2.10
C TYR A 113 16.52 4.59 -1.36
N LEU A 114 17.34 3.58 -1.66
CA LEU A 114 18.69 3.45 -1.10
C LEU A 114 19.56 4.64 -1.50
N LEU A 115 19.53 5.06 -2.77
CA LEU A 115 20.23 6.26 -3.22
C LEU A 115 19.80 7.49 -2.42
N HIS A 116 18.50 7.69 -2.22
CA HIS A 116 17.99 8.82 -1.44
C HIS A 116 18.47 8.80 0.01
N ILE A 117 18.48 7.64 0.67
CA ILE A 117 19.02 7.50 2.04
C ILE A 117 20.53 7.81 2.04
N CYS A 118 21.30 7.29 1.10
CA CYS A 118 22.73 7.58 0.99
C CYS A 118 22.99 9.08 0.81
N PHE A 119 22.19 9.78 0.00
CA PHE A 119 22.28 11.24 -0.13
C PHE A 119 21.93 11.95 1.17
N GLN A 120 20.85 11.56 1.86
CA GLN A 120 20.49 12.18 3.14
C GLN A 120 21.59 12.04 4.21
N ILE A 121 22.21 10.86 4.32
CA ILE A 121 23.31 10.62 5.25
C ILE A 121 24.51 11.54 4.93
N ARG A 122 24.86 11.68 3.65
CA ARG A 122 25.96 12.58 3.24
C ARG A 122 25.67 14.05 3.54
N THR A 123 24.43 14.48 3.39
CA THR A 123 24.03 15.87 3.71
C THR A 123 24.03 16.12 5.22
N CYS A 124 23.48 15.20 6.02
CA CYS A 124 23.51 15.28 7.48
C CYS A 124 24.94 15.33 8.05
N TYR A 125 25.88 14.57 7.47
CA TYR A 125 27.28 14.62 7.89
C TYR A 125 27.93 16.00 7.66
N LYS A 126 27.53 16.71 6.59
CA LYS A 126 28.05 18.05 6.28
C LYS A 126 27.48 19.15 7.17
N GLU A 127 26.25 18.99 7.67
CA GLU A 127 25.55 20.00 8.49
C GLU A 127 25.77 19.82 10.01
N GLY A 128 26.83 19.13 10.42
CA GLY A 128 27.13 18.69 11.81
C GLY A 128 27.33 19.76 12.89
N LYS A 129 26.51 20.83 12.94
CA LYS A 129 26.38 21.71 14.10
C LYS A 129 24.91 21.78 14.52
N PRO A 130 24.53 21.27 15.70
CA PRO A 130 23.20 21.52 16.23
C PRO A 130 23.05 23.03 16.48
N PRO A 131 21.95 23.67 16.05
CA PRO A 131 21.67 25.03 16.47
C PRO A 131 21.53 25.05 17.99
N LYS A 132 22.31 25.91 18.65
CA LYS A 132 22.26 26.13 20.10
C LYS A 132 20.96 26.86 20.45
N ASP A 133 19.89 26.11 20.56
CA ASP A 133 18.61 26.60 21.08
C ASP A 133 18.61 26.41 22.60
N GLU A 134 19.19 27.38 23.32
CA GLU A 134 19.33 27.36 24.79
C GLU A 134 17.98 27.32 25.53
N ASN A 135 16.90 27.79 24.89
CA ASN A 135 15.58 27.99 25.50
C ASN A 135 14.62 26.78 25.39
N ALA A 136 15.01 25.68 24.76
CA ALA A 136 14.13 24.51 24.62
C ALA A 136 14.07 23.69 25.92
N GLY A 137 12.89 23.51 26.50
CA GLY A 137 12.69 22.65 27.70
C GLY A 137 13.20 21.21 27.53
N ALA A 138 13.57 20.54 28.63
CA ALA A 138 14.23 19.23 28.63
C ALA A 138 13.49 18.16 27.79
N CYS A 139 12.16 18.11 27.85
CA CYS A 139 11.33 17.21 27.06
C CYS A 139 11.38 17.53 25.55
N ARG A 140 11.37 18.82 25.18
CA ARG A 140 11.46 19.25 23.78
C ARG A 140 12.85 18.96 23.19
N ARG A 141 13.91 19.07 23.99
CA ARG A 141 15.27 18.65 23.63
C ARG A 141 15.36 17.14 23.43
N ALA A 142 14.84 16.33 24.37
CA ALA A 142 14.82 14.87 24.26
C ALA A 142 14.04 14.40 23.01
N TRP A 143 12.86 14.97 22.75
CA TRP A 143 12.07 14.67 21.56
C TRP A 143 12.80 15.06 20.27
N ARG A 144 13.45 16.23 20.24
CA ARG A 144 14.21 16.71 19.07
C ARG A 144 15.41 15.82 18.76
N CYS A 145 16.05 15.24 19.78
CA CYS A 145 17.13 14.26 19.61
C CYS A 145 16.59 12.89 19.15
N PHE A 146 15.46 12.41 19.70
CA PHE A 146 14.89 11.10 19.36
C PHE A 146 14.23 11.05 17.97
N TRP A 147 13.56 12.15 17.57
CA TRP A 147 12.81 12.26 16.34
C TRP A 147 13.56 11.83 15.06
N PRO A 148 14.81 12.27 14.79
CA PRO A 148 15.54 11.82 13.61
C PRO A 148 15.83 10.31 13.60
N TYR A 149 16.14 9.70 14.76
CA TYR A 149 16.34 8.23 14.84
C TYR A 149 15.04 7.46 14.63
N PHE A 150 13.93 7.97 15.15
CA PHE A 150 12.60 7.38 14.93
C PHE A 150 12.18 7.44 13.46
N LEU A 151 12.44 8.56 12.78
CA LEU A 151 12.18 8.68 11.33
C LEU A 151 13.07 7.73 10.52
N PHE A 152 14.34 7.62 10.89
CA PHE A 152 15.25 6.66 10.26
C PHE A 152 14.78 5.21 10.44
N LEU A 153 14.24 4.86 11.61
CA LEU A 153 13.63 3.56 11.85
C LEU A 153 12.40 3.33 10.96
N ILE A 154 11.51 4.33 10.82
CA ILE A 154 10.36 4.24 9.89
C ILE A 154 10.82 4.03 8.45
N ASP A 155 11.86 4.72 8.01
CA ASP A 155 12.41 4.55 6.66
C ASP A 155 12.95 3.13 6.44
N ILE A 156 13.65 2.55 7.43
CA ILE A 156 14.10 1.15 7.39
C ILE A 156 12.90 0.19 7.34
N LEU A 157 11.92 0.38 8.22
CA LEU A 157 10.72 -0.47 8.22
C LEU A 157 10.00 -0.38 6.89
N ALA A 158 9.80 0.82 6.32
CA ALA A 158 9.08 1.01 5.07
C ALA A 158 9.76 0.31 3.87
N ILE A 159 11.10 0.23 3.85
CA ILE A 159 11.86 -0.42 2.76
C ILE A 159 11.73 -1.95 2.80
N LEU A 160 11.44 -2.54 3.95
CA LEU A 160 11.46 -3.99 4.11
C LEU A 160 10.48 -4.68 3.10
N PRO A 161 10.94 -5.63 2.28
CA PRO A 161 10.16 -6.27 1.22
C PRO A 161 9.19 -7.34 1.78
N VAL A 162 8.44 -7.00 2.83
CA VAL A 162 7.53 -7.95 3.51
C VAL A 162 6.47 -8.53 2.56
N PRO A 163 5.78 -7.75 1.69
CA PRO A 163 4.80 -8.34 0.77
C PRO A 163 5.42 -9.38 -0.18
N GLN A 164 6.64 -9.13 -0.66
CA GLN A 164 7.38 -10.06 -1.52
C GLN A 164 7.63 -11.38 -0.79
N VAL A 165 8.05 -11.36 0.46
CA VAL A 165 8.36 -12.61 1.19
C VAL A 165 7.10 -13.31 1.69
N VAL A 166 6.15 -12.54 2.23
CA VAL A 166 5.01 -13.09 2.95
C VAL A 166 3.95 -13.67 2.02
N ILE A 167 3.71 -13.09 0.84
CA ILE A 167 2.68 -13.58 -0.06
C ILE A 167 2.96 -15.00 -0.58
N PRO A 168 4.14 -15.34 -1.12
CA PRO A 168 4.45 -16.71 -1.53
C PRO A 168 4.35 -17.72 -0.41
N ILE A 169 4.78 -17.35 0.79
CA ILE A 169 4.68 -18.23 1.96
C ILE A 169 3.19 -18.48 2.26
N THR A 170 2.37 -17.43 2.19
CA THR A 170 0.93 -17.54 2.41
C THR A 170 0.26 -18.41 1.34
N VAL A 171 0.63 -18.23 0.07
CA VAL A 171 0.14 -19.08 -1.03
C VAL A 171 0.62 -20.53 -0.88
N SER A 172 1.87 -20.74 -0.43
CA SER A 172 2.39 -22.07 -0.11
C SER A 172 1.60 -22.73 1.03
N GLU A 173 1.21 -21.97 2.05
CA GLU A 173 0.31 -22.44 3.12
C GLU A 173 -1.14 -22.67 2.65
N MET A 174 -1.60 -21.96 1.61
CA MET A 174 -2.88 -22.25 0.94
C MET A 174 -2.82 -23.58 0.18
N ARG A 175 -1.69 -23.87 -0.46
CA ARG A 175 -1.45 -25.12 -1.21
C ARG A 175 -1.10 -26.31 -0.33
N SER A 176 -0.50 -26.06 0.84
CA SER A 176 0.04 -27.11 1.71
C SER A 176 -1.03 -28.15 2.07
N LYS A 177 -0.63 -29.41 2.22
CA LYS A 177 -1.49 -30.52 2.68
C LYS A 177 -2.16 -30.22 4.02
N LYS A 178 -1.44 -29.51 4.90
CA LYS A 178 -1.91 -29.11 6.22
C LYS A 178 -1.78 -27.60 6.36
N ARG A 179 -2.87 -26.89 6.10
CA ARG A 179 -2.96 -25.45 6.29
C ARG A 179 -2.91 -25.10 7.78
N SER A 180 -1.96 -24.26 8.16
CA SER A 180 -1.91 -23.70 9.52
C SER A 180 -2.66 -22.37 9.60
N SER A 181 -3.85 -22.39 10.22
CA SER A 181 -4.66 -21.17 10.43
C SER A 181 -3.89 -20.10 11.22
N ASN A 182 -3.14 -20.50 12.25
CA ASN A 182 -2.36 -19.57 13.08
C ASN A 182 -1.22 -18.90 12.28
N LYS A 183 -0.50 -19.67 11.45
CA LYS A 183 0.55 -19.10 10.59
C LYS A 183 -0.04 -18.11 9.58
N VAL A 184 -1.12 -18.48 8.89
CA VAL A 184 -1.75 -17.59 7.89
C VAL A 184 -2.27 -16.30 8.54
N LYS A 185 -2.88 -16.39 9.73
CA LYS A 185 -3.31 -15.21 10.49
C LYS A 185 -2.12 -14.31 10.85
N PHE A 186 -1.00 -14.89 11.30
CA PHE A 186 0.22 -14.15 11.60
C PHE A 186 0.79 -13.45 10.35
N LEU A 187 0.89 -14.16 9.22
CA LEU A 187 1.36 -13.63 7.94
C LEU A 187 0.47 -12.47 7.45
N ASN A 188 -0.85 -12.64 7.52
CA ASN A 188 -1.82 -11.58 7.19
C ASN A 188 -1.67 -10.35 8.11
N SER A 189 -1.41 -10.57 9.40
CA SER A 189 -1.14 -9.47 10.35
C SER A 189 0.14 -8.73 10.00
N ALA A 190 1.21 -9.46 9.66
CA ALA A 190 2.48 -8.88 9.23
C ALA A 190 2.32 -8.01 7.96
N LEU A 191 1.51 -8.47 7.00
CA LEU A 191 1.16 -7.69 5.80
C LEU A 191 0.48 -6.38 6.17
N LEU A 192 -0.54 -6.41 7.04
CA LEU A 192 -1.27 -5.21 7.47
C LEU A 192 -0.38 -4.24 8.26
N PHE A 193 0.43 -4.76 9.19
CA PHE A 193 1.33 -3.95 10.00
C PHE A 193 2.34 -3.19 9.12
N GLN A 194 2.84 -3.83 8.07
CA GLN A 194 3.80 -3.23 7.14
C GLN A 194 3.24 -2.03 6.36
N TYR A 195 1.92 -1.99 6.10
CA TYR A 195 1.31 -0.88 5.37
C TYR A 195 1.36 0.44 6.16
N GLY A 196 1.36 0.38 7.50
CA GLY A 196 1.42 1.57 8.37
C GLY A 196 2.67 2.43 8.13
N PRO A 197 3.89 1.88 8.32
CA PRO A 197 5.14 2.59 8.05
C PRO A 197 5.24 3.16 6.64
N ARG A 198 4.76 2.41 5.63
CA ARG A 198 4.79 2.83 4.22
C ARG A 198 3.92 4.07 3.95
N ILE A 199 2.68 4.08 4.46
CA ILE A 199 1.79 5.24 4.34
C ILE A 199 2.36 6.44 5.09
N LEU A 200 2.91 6.21 6.30
CA LEU A 200 3.52 7.27 7.09
C LEU A 200 4.72 7.91 6.37
N GLN A 201 5.56 7.11 5.71
CA GLN A 201 6.69 7.61 4.94
C GLN A 201 6.25 8.53 3.79
N ILE A 202 5.17 8.18 3.07
CA ILE A 202 4.59 9.06 2.04
C ILE A 202 4.16 10.37 2.69
N TYR A 203 3.32 10.30 3.72
CA TYR A 203 2.82 11.50 4.39
C TYR A 203 3.96 12.42 4.86
N MET A 204 5.02 11.85 5.43
CA MET A 204 6.19 12.60 5.87
C MET A 204 6.98 13.22 4.71
N SER A 205 7.18 12.47 3.62
CA SER A 205 7.86 12.94 2.41
C SER A 205 7.13 14.13 1.78
N TRP A 206 5.80 14.06 1.71
CA TRP A 206 4.95 15.13 1.19
C TRP A 206 4.84 16.32 2.16
N LYS A 207 4.80 16.09 3.47
CA LYS A 207 4.83 17.18 4.47
C LYS A 207 6.10 18.02 4.36
N LYS A 208 7.24 17.39 4.03
CA LYS A 208 8.50 18.09 3.77
C LYS A 208 8.42 18.97 2.51
N LEU A 209 7.74 18.52 1.45
CA LEU A 209 7.41 19.32 0.26
C LEU A 209 6.52 20.53 0.56
N ILE A 210 5.44 20.31 1.32
CA ILE A 210 4.50 21.37 1.66
C ILE A 210 5.20 22.48 2.47
N ARG A 211 6.07 22.13 3.42
CA ARG A 211 6.82 23.11 4.22
C ARG A 211 7.79 23.99 3.44
N SER A 212 8.18 23.60 2.24
CA SER A 212 9.04 24.40 1.37
C SER A 212 8.29 25.14 0.27
N ALA A 213 6.95 25.04 0.24
CA ALA A 213 6.14 25.79 -0.70
C ALA A 213 5.91 27.20 -0.14
N GLU A 214 6.47 28.21 -0.82
CA GLU A 214 6.39 29.62 -0.41
C GLU A 214 5.02 30.25 -0.70
N HIS A 215 4.22 29.65 -1.60
CA HIS A 215 2.92 30.17 -2.02
C HIS A 215 1.73 29.37 -1.46
N VAL A 216 0.72 30.10 -0.98
CA VAL A 216 -0.53 29.55 -0.42
C VAL A 216 -1.31 28.76 -1.47
N ASP A 217 -1.46 29.29 -2.69
CA ASP A 217 -2.19 28.62 -3.78
C ASP A 217 -1.56 27.28 -4.16
N ARG A 218 -0.23 27.22 -4.25
CA ARG A 218 0.49 25.96 -4.52
C ARG A 218 0.29 24.94 -3.41
N THR A 219 0.23 25.40 -2.16
CA THR A 219 -0.02 24.55 -0.99
C THR A 219 -1.42 23.92 -1.03
N LEU A 220 -2.44 24.68 -1.47
CA LEU A 220 -3.81 24.17 -1.63
C LEU A 220 -3.89 23.07 -2.70
N TRP A 221 -3.30 23.30 -3.88
CA TRP A 221 -3.27 22.31 -4.96
C TRP A 221 -2.52 21.04 -4.57
N VAL A 222 -1.37 21.16 -3.91
CA VAL A 222 -0.59 20.00 -3.43
C VAL A 222 -1.39 19.18 -2.42
N LYS A 223 -2.11 19.83 -1.49
CA LYS A 223 -2.99 19.13 -0.53
C LYS A 223 -4.12 18.41 -1.24
N ALA A 224 -4.77 19.03 -2.23
CA ALA A 224 -5.85 18.41 -2.99
C ALA A 224 -5.37 17.18 -3.77
N ILE A 225 -4.24 17.28 -4.47
CA ILE A 225 -3.62 16.17 -5.20
C ILE A 225 -3.24 15.03 -4.26
N LEU A 226 -2.62 15.34 -3.10
CA LEU A 226 -2.26 14.33 -2.11
C LEU A 226 -3.49 13.59 -1.58
N ASN A 227 -4.56 14.31 -1.24
CA ASN A 227 -5.79 13.71 -0.75
C ASN A 227 -6.43 12.80 -1.79
N PHE A 228 -6.48 13.25 -3.05
CA PHE A 228 -6.98 12.44 -4.16
C PHE A 228 -6.13 11.19 -4.37
N PHE A 229 -4.80 11.32 -4.37
CA PHE A 229 -3.88 10.18 -4.48
C PHE A 229 -4.09 9.17 -3.35
N LEU A 230 -4.19 9.62 -2.10
CA LEU A 230 -4.43 8.74 -0.96
C LEU A 230 -5.77 8.00 -1.06
N TYR A 231 -6.80 8.65 -1.62
CA TYR A 231 -8.09 8.02 -1.85
C TYR A 231 -8.02 6.90 -2.91
N ILE A 232 -7.39 7.17 -4.06
CA ILE A 232 -7.16 6.17 -5.10
C ILE A 232 -6.32 5.01 -4.56
N LEU A 233 -5.25 5.33 -3.82
CA LEU A 233 -4.40 4.33 -3.19
C LEU A 233 -5.18 3.46 -2.20
N ALA A 234 -6.03 4.06 -1.36
CA ALA A 234 -6.86 3.30 -0.43
C ALA A 234 -7.80 2.33 -1.16
N GLY A 235 -8.42 2.75 -2.28
CA GLY A 235 -9.27 1.89 -3.10
C GLY A 235 -8.49 0.73 -3.73
N HIS A 236 -7.30 1.01 -4.23
CA HIS A 236 -6.40 0.01 -4.80
C HIS A 236 -5.95 -1.03 -3.76
N VAL A 237 -5.52 -0.57 -2.57
CA VAL A 237 -5.12 -1.44 -1.46
C VAL A 237 -6.30 -2.29 -0.98
N LEU A 238 -7.47 -1.68 -0.79
CA LEU A 238 -8.66 -2.39 -0.33
C LEU A 238 -9.11 -3.46 -1.34
N GLY A 239 -9.12 -3.13 -2.63
CA GLY A 239 -9.43 -4.06 -3.70
C GLY A 239 -8.45 -5.23 -3.78
N ALA A 240 -7.16 -4.96 -3.68
CA ALA A 240 -6.13 -5.99 -3.71
C ALA A 240 -6.23 -6.94 -2.51
N PHE A 241 -6.47 -6.41 -1.30
CA PHE A 241 -6.75 -7.24 -0.13
C PHE A 241 -8.00 -8.10 -0.33
N TRP A 242 -9.05 -7.53 -0.91
CA TRP A 242 -10.27 -8.27 -1.20
C TRP A 242 -10.00 -9.45 -2.13
N TYR A 243 -9.31 -9.25 -3.25
CA TYR A 243 -8.90 -10.34 -4.16
C TYR A 243 -8.11 -11.43 -3.41
N PHE A 244 -7.08 -11.04 -2.66
CA PHE A 244 -6.22 -11.98 -1.94
C PHE A 244 -6.98 -12.77 -0.89
N PHE A 245 -7.85 -12.11 -0.12
CA PHE A 245 -8.67 -12.78 0.88
C PHE A 245 -9.78 -13.64 0.28
N SER A 246 -10.31 -13.31 -0.90
CA SER A 246 -11.19 -14.20 -1.66
C SER A 246 -10.49 -15.52 -1.96
N ALA A 247 -9.25 -15.46 -2.46
CA ALA A 247 -8.46 -16.66 -2.74
C ALA A 247 -8.17 -17.46 -1.46
N GLN A 248 -7.82 -16.78 -0.35
CA GLN A 248 -7.63 -17.45 0.94
C GLN A 248 -8.90 -18.09 1.49
N ARG A 249 -10.05 -17.46 1.30
CA ARG A 249 -11.34 -17.94 1.78
C ARG A 249 -11.77 -19.18 1.01
N LEU A 250 -11.58 -19.17 -0.30
CA LEU A 250 -11.78 -20.35 -1.15
C LEU A 250 -10.85 -21.50 -0.76
N ALA A 251 -9.54 -21.22 -0.60
CA ALA A 251 -8.59 -22.22 -0.14
C ALA A 251 -8.99 -22.81 1.22
N ALA A 252 -9.47 -21.98 2.16
CA ALA A 252 -9.96 -22.45 3.44
C ALA A 252 -11.17 -23.38 3.31
N CYS A 253 -12.10 -23.10 2.38
CA CYS A 253 -13.21 -23.99 2.08
C CYS A 253 -12.71 -25.35 1.58
N TRP A 254 -11.78 -25.36 0.62
CA TRP A 254 -11.21 -26.60 0.09
C TRP A 254 -10.52 -27.43 1.18
N HIS A 255 -9.80 -26.77 2.10
CA HIS A 255 -9.20 -27.44 3.26
C HIS A 255 -10.23 -28.07 4.19
N ILE A 256 -11.35 -27.39 4.46
CA ILE A 256 -12.44 -27.93 5.29
C ILE A 256 -13.11 -29.13 4.59
N ALA A 257 -13.40 -29.00 3.29
CA ALA A 257 -13.96 -30.09 2.49
C ALA A 257 -13.06 -31.33 2.49
N CYS A 258 -11.75 -31.13 2.35
CA CYS A 258 -10.75 -32.19 2.33
C CYS A 258 -10.57 -32.88 3.69
N GLN A 259 -10.66 -32.15 4.81
CA GLN A 259 -10.59 -32.74 6.15
C GLN A 259 -11.77 -33.67 6.45
N ASN A 260 -12.93 -33.38 5.88
CA ASN A 260 -14.16 -34.14 6.11
C ASN A 260 -14.33 -35.33 5.15
N HIS A 261 -13.40 -35.54 4.21
CA HIS A 261 -13.51 -36.58 3.19
C HIS A 261 -12.29 -37.52 3.18
N ASN A 262 -12.51 -38.81 3.46
CA ASN A 262 -11.44 -39.81 3.62
C ASN A 262 -10.52 -39.95 2.39
N GLY A 263 -11.05 -39.75 1.17
CA GLY A 263 -10.24 -39.82 -0.06
C GLY A 263 -9.11 -38.78 -0.11
N CYS A 264 -9.32 -37.62 0.50
CA CYS A 264 -8.37 -36.51 0.49
C CYS A 264 -7.19 -36.75 1.47
N VAL A 265 -7.50 -37.36 2.62
CA VAL A 265 -6.52 -37.77 3.64
C VAL A 265 -5.60 -38.87 3.10
N GLN A 266 -6.14 -39.80 2.31
CA GLN A 266 -5.39 -40.92 1.73
C GLN A 266 -4.51 -40.50 0.55
N LEU A 267 -4.90 -39.45 -0.20
CA LEU A 267 -4.15 -38.88 -1.32
C LEU A 267 -3.06 -37.88 -0.90
N GLN A 268 -2.96 -37.51 0.38
CA GLN A 268 -2.05 -36.44 0.85
C GLN A 268 -2.09 -35.21 -0.07
N SER A 269 -3.27 -34.81 -0.55
CA SER A 269 -3.38 -33.84 -1.63
C SER A 269 -3.02 -32.43 -1.15
N SER A 270 -1.88 -31.90 -1.59
CA SER A 270 -1.58 -30.46 -1.55
C SER A 270 -2.32 -29.80 -2.70
N PHE A 271 -3.00 -28.67 -2.55
CA PHE A 271 -3.66 -27.96 -3.67
C PHE A 271 -2.68 -27.24 -4.62
N ASN A 272 -1.53 -27.84 -4.95
CA ASN A 272 -0.53 -27.27 -5.84
C ASN A 272 -0.75 -27.71 -7.30
N CYS A 273 -0.86 -26.75 -8.22
CA CYS A 273 -1.12 -27.05 -9.64
C CYS A 273 0.00 -27.81 -10.37
N ASP A 274 1.20 -27.92 -9.79
CA ASP A 274 2.31 -28.71 -10.36
C ASP A 274 2.13 -30.23 -10.19
N HIS A 275 1.17 -30.68 -9.36
CA HIS A 275 0.88 -32.10 -9.14
C HIS A 275 -0.48 -32.48 -9.73
N SER A 276 -0.57 -33.69 -10.27
CA SER A 276 -1.84 -34.25 -10.76
C SER A 276 -2.69 -34.72 -9.58
N PHE A 277 -3.93 -34.25 -9.52
CA PHE A 277 -4.91 -34.69 -8.54
C PHE A 277 -5.77 -35.83 -9.08
N GLY A 278 -6.26 -36.68 -8.18
CA GLY A 278 -7.40 -37.54 -8.46
C GLY A 278 -8.69 -36.73 -8.61
N ASN A 279 -9.82 -37.40 -8.78
CA ASN A 279 -11.11 -36.73 -8.92
C ASN A 279 -11.49 -35.98 -7.62
N LEU A 280 -11.46 -34.65 -7.65
CA LEU A 280 -11.82 -33.74 -6.55
C LEU A 280 -13.24 -33.15 -6.70
N SER A 281 -14.13 -33.80 -7.45
CA SER A 281 -15.49 -33.30 -7.74
C SER A 281 -16.28 -32.95 -6.47
N PHE A 282 -16.10 -33.73 -5.38
CA PHE A 282 -16.77 -33.50 -4.10
C PHE A 282 -16.48 -32.13 -3.47
N ILE A 283 -15.35 -31.48 -3.81
CA ILE A 283 -15.03 -30.13 -3.32
C ILE A 283 -16.04 -29.12 -3.88
N SER A 284 -16.51 -29.29 -5.11
CA SER A 284 -17.50 -28.39 -5.71
C SER A 284 -18.85 -28.47 -4.98
N ASP A 285 -19.20 -29.62 -4.41
CA ASP A 285 -20.46 -29.81 -3.68
C ASP A 285 -20.42 -29.11 -2.31
N ILE A 286 -19.25 -29.12 -1.65
CA ILE A 286 -19.05 -28.50 -0.32
C ILE A 286 -18.72 -27.01 -0.45
N CYS A 287 -18.04 -26.62 -1.52
CA CYS A 287 -17.60 -25.25 -1.80
C CYS A 287 -18.22 -24.74 -3.11
N PRO A 288 -19.56 -24.58 -3.19
CA PRO A 288 -20.23 -24.17 -4.41
C PRO A 288 -20.04 -22.67 -4.67
N ILE A 289 -19.40 -22.35 -5.79
CA ILE A 289 -19.20 -20.96 -6.24
C ILE A 289 -20.42 -20.46 -7.02
N ASN A 290 -20.99 -21.30 -7.88
CA ASN A 290 -22.12 -20.95 -8.74
C ASN A 290 -23.09 -22.13 -8.95
N PRO A 291 -24.35 -22.04 -8.48
CA PRO A 291 -24.88 -20.99 -7.61
C PRO A 291 -24.24 -21.05 -6.22
N PRO A 292 -24.01 -19.90 -5.54
CA PRO A 292 -23.51 -19.90 -4.17
C PRO A 292 -24.54 -20.52 -3.22
N ASN A 293 -24.07 -21.32 -2.26
CA ASN A 293 -24.93 -21.85 -1.21
C ASN A 293 -24.34 -21.57 0.19
N SER A 294 -24.83 -20.51 0.82
CA SER A 294 -24.39 -20.08 2.16
C SER A 294 -24.69 -21.10 3.26
N THR A 295 -25.59 -22.06 3.04
CA THR A 295 -25.85 -23.15 4.00
C THR A 295 -24.72 -24.17 4.06
N THR A 296 -23.98 -24.35 2.96
CA THR A 296 -22.83 -25.27 2.88
C THR A 296 -21.53 -24.59 3.30
N PHE A 297 -21.23 -23.43 2.69
CA PHE A 297 -20.11 -22.59 3.06
C PHE A 297 -20.41 -21.13 2.71
N ASP A 298 -20.31 -20.26 3.72
CA ASP A 298 -20.51 -18.83 3.51
C ASP A 298 -19.21 -18.12 3.10
N PHE A 299 -19.17 -17.67 1.84
CA PHE A 299 -18.10 -16.83 1.30
C PHE A 299 -18.26 -15.34 1.67
N GLY A 300 -19.43 -14.92 2.14
CA GLY A 300 -19.72 -13.53 2.53
C GLY A 300 -19.35 -12.53 1.43
N ILE A 301 -18.64 -11.48 1.82
CA ILE A 301 -18.19 -10.40 0.93
C ILE A 301 -17.28 -10.86 -0.23
N PHE A 302 -16.75 -12.08 -0.17
CA PHE A 302 -15.86 -12.63 -1.20
C PHE A 302 -16.61 -13.36 -2.32
N GLY A 303 -17.92 -13.64 -2.14
CA GLY A 303 -18.72 -14.38 -3.12
C GLY A 303 -18.75 -13.73 -4.50
N GLU A 304 -18.88 -12.40 -4.57
CA GLU A 304 -18.87 -11.63 -5.82
C GLU A 304 -17.53 -11.79 -6.57
N SER A 305 -16.41 -11.84 -5.85
CA SER A 305 -15.08 -12.06 -6.44
C SER A 305 -15.00 -13.44 -7.09
N LEU A 306 -15.49 -14.46 -6.41
CA LEU A 306 -15.45 -15.85 -6.87
C LEU A 306 -16.35 -16.08 -8.09
N GLN A 307 -17.58 -15.54 -8.07
CA GLN A 307 -18.54 -15.68 -9.17
C GLN A 307 -18.12 -14.95 -10.44
N SER A 308 -17.36 -13.86 -10.31
CA SER A 308 -16.88 -13.10 -11.46
C SER A 308 -15.86 -13.86 -12.33
N GLY A 309 -15.30 -14.97 -11.85
CA GLY A 309 -14.21 -15.69 -12.53
C GLY A 309 -12.86 -14.97 -12.48
N THR A 310 -12.77 -13.84 -11.79
CA THR A 310 -11.55 -13.00 -11.75
C THR A 310 -10.35 -13.73 -11.14
N LEU A 311 -10.56 -14.66 -10.21
CA LEU A 311 -9.49 -15.47 -9.61
C LEU A 311 -8.91 -16.53 -10.57
N GLU A 312 -9.66 -16.91 -11.61
CA GLU A 312 -9.26 -17.89 -12.62
C GLU A 312 -8.59 -17.25 -13.84
N SER A 313 -8.89 -15.98 -14.09
CA SER A 313 -8.30 -15.23 -15.20
C SER A 313 -6.78 -15.13 -15.06
N GLU A 314 -6.04 -15.23 -16.15
CA GLU A 314 -4.61 -14.85 -16.19
C GLU A 314 -4.43 -13.38 -16.56
N ASP A 315 -5.50 -12.69 -16.98
CA ASP A 315 -5.46 -11.30 -17.41
C ASP A 315 -5.35 -10.35 -16.20
N PHE A 316 -4.13 -9.87 -15.94
CA PHE A 316 -3.85 -8.99 -14.81
C PHE A 316 -4.68 -7.68 -14.81
N PRO A 317 -4.79 -6.92 -15.92
CA PRO A 317 -5.67 -5.76 -16.01
C PRO A 317 -7.10 -6.04 -15.54
N GLN A 318 -7.70 -7.16 -15.94
CA GLN A 318 -9.04 -7.53 -15.49
C GLN A 318 -9.10 -7.67 -13.96
N LYS A 319 -8.14 -8.38 -13.35
CA LYS A 319 -8.03 -8.53 -11.88
C LYS A 319 -7.92 -7.19 -11.18
N LEU A 320 -7.03 -6.35 -11.70
CA LEU A 320 -6.73 -5.04 -11.15
C LEU A 320 -7.97 -4.14 -11.17
N PHE A 321 -8.58 -3.94 -12.34
CA PHE A 321 -9.69 -3.01 -12.49
C PHE A 321 -10.95 -3.49 -11.77
N PHE A 322 -11.27 -4.78 -11.83
CA PHE A 322 -12.45 -5.32 -11.14
C PHE A 322 -12.32 -5.18 -9.62
N SER A 323 -11.15 -5.53 -9.08
CA SER A 323 -10.91 -5.42 -7.64
C SER A 323 -10.79 -3.96 -7.18
N PHE A 324 -10.17 -3.10 -7.99
CA PHE A 324 -10.08 -1.66 -7.74
C PHE A 324 -11.48 -1.03 -7.71
N TRP A 325 -12.33 -1.35 -8.69
CA TRP A 325 -13.73 -0.92 -8.72
C TRP A 325 -14.47 -1.32 -7.44
N TRP A 326 -14.34 -2.57 -7.01
CA TRP A 326 -14.93 -3.04 -5.76
C TRP A 326 -14.43 -2.25 -4.54
N GLY A 327 -13.12 -2.02 -4.45
CA GLY A 327 -12.51 -1.23 -3.37
C GLY A 327 -13.03 0.21 -3.33
N MET A 328 -13.11 0.86 -4.47
CA MET A 328 -13.62 2.23 -4.60
C MET A 328 -15.10 2.34 -4.21
N ARG A 329 -15.94 1.41 -4.67
CA ARG A 329 -17.37 1.35 -4.31
C ARG A 329 -17.57 1.28 -2.79
N ASN A 330 -16.79 0.46 -2.09
CA ASN A 330 -16.90 0.29 -0.65
C ASN A 330 -16.37 1.51 0.14
N LEU A 331 -15.33 2.17 -0.33
CA LEU A 331 -14.85 3.42 0.28
C LEU A 331 -15.83 4.58 0.10
N TRP A 332 -16.44 4.68 -1.10
CA TRP A 332 -17.46 5.68 -1.37
C TRP A 332 -18.68 5.51 -0.45
N LEU A 333 -19.17 4.28 -0.28
CA LEU A 333 -20.26 3.98 0.65
C LEU A 333 -19.90 4.31 2.11
N ALA A 334 -18.69 3.97 2.55
CA ALA A 334 -18.24 4.28 3.90
C ALA A 334 -18.15 5.80 4.16
N HIS A 335 -17.68 6.57 3.18
CA HIS A 335 -17.64 8.03 3.27
C HIS A 335 -19.05 8.64 3.26
N PHE A 336 -19.96 8.11 2.45
CA PHE A 336 -21.35 8.55 2.41
C PHE A 336 -22.04 8.31 3.77
N ILE A 337 -21.88 7.11 4.34
CA ILE A 337 -22.47 6.77 5.66
C ILE A 337 -21.85 7.65 6.77
N LEU A 338 -20.52 7.78 6.84
CA LEU A 338 -19.88 8.53 7.93
C LEU A 338 -20.13 10.04 7.91
N PHE A 339 -20.53 10.63 6.77
CA PHE A 339 -20.68 12.08 6.63
C PHE A 339 -22.12 12.55 6.32
N ILE A 340 -23.05 11.65 6.00
CA ILE A 340 -24.41 12.02 5.58
C ILE A 340 -25.50 11.40 6.46
N THR A 341 -25.23 10.34 7.25
CA THR A 341 -26.19 9.96 8.31
C THR A 341 -25.93 10.79 9.57
N PRO A 342 -26.89 11.63 10.01
CA PRO A 342 -26.74 12.53 11.15
C PRO A 342 -26.65 11.80 12.50
#